data_AF-A0A2E8AAN9-F1
#
_entry.id   AF-A0A2E8AAN9-F1
#
_cell.length_a   1.000
_cell.length_b   1.000
_cell.length_c   1.000
_cell.angle_alpha   90.00
_cell.angle_beta   90.00
_cell.angle_gamma   90.00
#
_symmetry.space_group_name_H-M   'P 1'
#
loop_
_entity.id
_entity.type
_entity.pdbx_description
1 polymer ?
#
loop_
_entity_poly.entity_id
_entity_poly.type
_entity_poly.pdbx_seq_one_letter_code
_entity_poly.pdbx_strand_id
1 'polypeptide(L)' 'MPAGDRPGIGPPLWLLAELTYRCPLQCPYCSNPLDFAQTQQELSTDEWVRVLRQGREMGAAQLGFSGG' A
#
# COMPACT_ATOMS: atom_id res chain seq x y z
N MET A 1 7.93 33.24 15.30
CA MET A 1 8.35 32.93 13.92
C MET A 1 7.10 32.80 13.06
N PRO A 2 7.00 33.48 11.91
CA PRO A 2 5.79 33.44 11.09
C PRO A 2 5.62 32.02 10.51
N ALA A 3 4.38 31.54 10.49
CA ALA A 3 4.00 30.21 10.02
C ALA A 3 3.99 30.10 8.48
N GLY A 4 5.11 30.43 7.82
CA GLY A 4 5.14 30.77 6.39
C GLY A 4 6.12 30.03 5.49
N ASP A 5 6.93 29.08 5.98
CA ASP A 5 7.89 28.39 5.09
C ASP A 5 8.22 26.97 5.56
N ARG A 6 7.24 26.06 5.51
CA ARG A 6 7.54 24.63 5.48
C ARG A 6 7.62 24.25 4.00
N PRO A 7 8.72 23.66 3.51
CA PRO A 7 8.75 23.14 2.15
C PRO A 7 7.53 22.23 1.96
N GLY A 8 6.75 22.49 0.91
CA GLY A 8 5.52 21.75 0.64
C GLY A 8 5.78 20.25 0.67
N ILE A 9 4.83 19.49 1.22
CA ILE A 9 4.92 18.02 1.23
C ILE A 9 5.03 17.57 -0.23
N GLY A 10 6.18 16.99 -0.59
CA GLY A 10 6.42 16.47 -1.93
C GLY A 10 5.48 15.31 -2.26
N PRO A 11 5.35 14.95 -3.55
CA PRO A 11 4.49 13.84 -3.95
C PRO A 11 4.95 12.52 -3.30
N PRO A 12 4.01 11.60 -2.99
CA PRO A 12 4.36 10.27 -2.47
C PRO A 12 5.03 9.45 -3.57
N LEU A 13 6.36 9.31 -3.48
CA LEU A 13 7.14 8.62 -4.51
C LEU A 13 7.05 7.09 -4.45
N TRP A 14 6.52 6.53 -3.36
CA TRP A 14 6.47 5.09 -3.12
C TRP A 14 5.04 4.63 -2.79
N LEU A 15 4.55 3.66 -3.56
CA LEU A 15 3.28 2.99 -3.33
C LEU A 15 3.53 1.54 -2.92
N LEU A 16 3.10 1.15 -1.72
CA LEU A 16 3.03 -0.24 -1.29
C LEU A 16 1.60 -0.75 -1.45
N ALA A 17 1.41 -1.73 -2.33
CA ALA A 17 0.13 -2.38 -2.55
C ALA A 17 0.14 -3.75 -1.88
N GLU A 18 -0.58 -3.86 -0.76
CA GLU A 18 -0.82 -5.13 -0.07
C GLU A 18 -1.94 -5.90 -0.77
N LEU A 19 -1.57 -6.95 -1.50
CA LEU A 19 -2.48 -7.62 -2.44
C LEU A 19 -3.32 -8.71 -1.78
N THR A 20 -2.74 -9.43 -0.81
CA THR A 20 -3.35 -10.62 -0.21
C THR A 20 -2.72 -10.95 1.14
N TYR A 21 -3.49 -11.64 1.98
CA TYR A 21 -3.04 -12.26 3.23
C TYR A 21 -3.00 -13.79 3.16
N ARG A 22 -3.15 -14.39 1.97
CA ARG A 22 -3.11 -15.84 1.78
C ARG A 22 -1.67 -16.40 1.78
N CYS A 23 -1.04 -16.42 2.96
CA CYS A 23 0.33 -16.89 3.14
C CYS A 23 0.35 -18.33 3.70
N PRO A 24 1.06 -19.29 3.09
CA PRO A 24 1.17 -20.66 3.62
C PRO A 24 2.14 -20.77 4.80
N LEU A 25 2.81 -19.68 5.19
CA LEU A 25 3.87 -19.68 6.21
C LEU A 25 3.33 -19.26 7.57
N GLN A 26 3.96 -19.76 8.64
CA GLN A 26 3.66 -19.44 10.04
C GLN A 26 4.85 -18.74 10.69
N CYS A 27 5.32 -17.65 10.08
CA CYS A 27 6.49 -16.92 10.55
C CYS A 27 6.20 -16.29 11.93
N PRO A 28 7.01 -16.56 12.97
CA PRO A 28 6.81 -15.98 14.31
C PRO A 28 7.08 -14.46 14.37
N TYR A 29 7.58 -13.90 13.28
CA TYR A 29 7.90 -12.48 13.10
C TYR A 29 7.02 -11.81 12.02
N CYS A 30 5.93 -12.46 11.57
CA CYS A 30 5.03 -11.84 10.62
C CYS A 30 4.42 -10.57 11.22
N SER A 31 4.48 -9.46 10.49
CA SER A 31 3.95 -8.18 10.95
C SER A 31 2.44 -8.03 10.72
N ASN A 32 1.80 -9.00 10.07
CA ASN A 32 0.36 -8.95 9.81
C ASN A 32 -0.46 -9.27 11.08
N PRO A 33 -1.65 -8.66 11.24
CA PRO A 33 -2.53 -8.92 12.37
C PRO A 33 -2.92 -10.39 12.48
N LEU A 34 -2.98 -10.96 13.68
CA LEU A 34 -3.27 -12.38 13.86
C LEU A 34 -4.66 -12.82 13.35
N ASP A 35 -5.57 -11.88 13.17
CA ASP A 35 -6.93 -12.06 12.66
C ASP A 35 -7.08 -11.76 11.16
N PHE A 36 -5.99 -11.61 10.41
CA PHE A 36 -6.00 -11.32 8.95
C PHE A 36 -6.86 -12.29 8.14
N ALA A 37 -7.09 -13.51 8.62
CA ALA A 37 -7.94 -14.52 7.98
C ALA A 37 -9.42 -14.10 7.86
N GLN A 38 -9.85 -13.11 8.65
CA GLN A 38 -11.19 -12.52 8.56
C GLN A 38 -11.30 -11.51 7.40
N THR A 39 -10.19 -11.02 6.88
CA THR A 39 -10.16 -10.13 5.71
C THR A 39 -10.25 -10.96 4.43
N GLN A 40 -11.42 -10.96 3.81
CA GLN A 40 -11.69 -11.78 2.62
C GLN A 40 -11.94 -10.97 1.34
N GLN A 41 -11.99 -9.64 1.45
CA GLN A 41 -12.29 -8.77 0.32
C GLN A 41 -10.99 -8.26 -0.30
N GLU A 42 -10.56 -8.94 -1.36
CA GLU A 42 -9.50 -8.46 -2.23
C GLU A 42 -10.09 -7.60 -3.35
N LEU A 43 -9.32 -6.60 -3.80
CA LEU A 43 -9.68 -5.84 -4.98
C LEU A 43 -9.62 -6.74 -6.21
N SER A 44 -10.58 -6.58 -7.10
CA SER A 44 -10.53 -7.16 -8.44
C SER A 44 -9.39 -6.56 -9.27
N THR A 45 -9.04 -7.21 -10.38
CA THR A 45 -7.98 -6.73 -11.28
C THR A 45 -8.25 -5.31 -11.80
N ASP A 46 -9.50 -4.99 -12.17
CA ASP A 46 -9.85 -3.66 -12.67
C ASP A 46 -9.71 -2.59 -11.59
N GLU A 47 -10.02 -2.93 -10.34
CA GLU A 47 -9.84 -2.04 -9.20
C GLU A 47 -8.36 -1.80 -8.89
N TRP A 48 -7.53 -2.85 -8.95
CA TRP A 48 -6.08 -2.70 -8.84
C TRP A 48 -5.52 -1.80 -9.94
N VAL A 49 -5.88 -2.03 -11.20
CA VAL A 49 -5.44 -1.18 -12.31
C VAL A 49 -5.83 0.29 -12.08
N ARG A 50 -7.04 0.53 -11.57
CA ARG A 50 -7.50 1.87 -11.19
C ARG A 50 -6.64 2.49 -10.09
N VAL A 51 -6.37 1.76 -8.99
CA VAL A 51 -5.53 2.23 -7.88
C VAL A 51 -4.10 2.55 -8.35
N LEU A 52 -3.52 1.73 -9.22
CA LEU A 52 -2.17 1.97 -9.74
C LEU A 52 -2.11 3.24 -10.62
N ARG A 53 -3.16 3.51 -11.41
CA ARG A 53 -3.27 4.78 -12.16
C ARG A 53 -3.37 5.98 -11.23
N GLN A 54 -4.21 5.90 -10.20
CA GLN A 54 -4.34 6.95 -9.18
C GLN A 54 -3.01 7.21 -8.47
N GLY A 55 -2.29 6.15 -8.09
CA GLY A 55 -0.96 6.28 -7.49
C GLY A 55 0.04 6.99 -8.41
N ARG A 56 0.03 6.66 -9.70
CA ARG A 56 0.87 7.36 -10.69
C ARG A 56 0.52 8.85 -10.81
N GLU A 57 -0.77 9.18 -10.85
CA GLU A 57 -1.27 10.56 -10.89
C GLU A 57 -0.86 11.37 -9.65
N MET A 58 -0.81 10.72 -8.48
CA MET A 58 -0.32 11.31 -7.23
C MET A 58 1.21 11.53 -7.21
N GLY A 59 1.95 10.90 -8.13
CA GLY A 59 3.39 11.06 -8.25
C GLY A 59 4.22 9.88 -7.75
N ALA A 60 3.60 8.71 -7.53
CA ALA A 60 4.35 7.48 -7.24
C ALA A 60 5.30 7.15 -8.41
N ALA A 61 6.56 6.92 -8.06
CA ALA A 61 7.63 6.55 -8.98
C ALA A 61 8.08 5.10 -8.78
N GLN A 62 7.85 4.54 -7.58
CA GLN A 62 8.14 3.15 -7.25
C GLN A 62 6.91 2.47 -6.68
N LEU A 63 6.75 1.19 -7.05
CA LEU A 63 5.68 0.30 -6.64
C LEU A 63 6.29 -0.92 -5.94
N GLY A 64 5.81 -1.23 -4.75
CA GLY A 64 6.05 -2.49 -4.06
C GLY A 64 4.75 -3.29 -4.00
N PHE A 65 4.80 -4.55 -4.41
CA PHE A 65 3.73 -5.50 -4.09
C PHE A 65 4.10 -6.21 -2.80
N SER A 66 3.19 -6.15 -1.83
CA SER A 66 3.30 -6.74 -0.51
C SER A 66 2.13 -7.67 -0.26
N GLY A 67 2.21 -8.34 0.87
CA GLY A 67 1.28 -9.35 1.32
C GLY A 67 2.04 -10.62 1.62
N GLY A 68 1.33 -11.73 1.49
CA GLY A 68 1.87 -13.07 1.59
C GLY A 68 0.75 -14.03 1.27
#